data_AF-A0A8J7A4Q8-F1
#
_entry.id   AF-A0A8J7A4Q8-F1
#
_cell.length_a   1.000
_cell.length_b   1.000
_cell.length_c   1.000
_cell.angle_alpha   90.00
_cell.angle_beta   90.00
_cell.angle_gamma   90.00
#
_symmetry.space_group_name_H-M   'P 1'
#
loop_
_entity.id
_entity.type
_entity.pdbx_description
1 polymer ?
#
loop_
_entity_poly.entity_id
_entity_poly.type
_entity_poly.pdbx_seq_one_letter_code
_entity_poly.pdbx_strand_id
1 'polypeptide(L)'
;MTRKGESVTLSLSSEQKQQLEQIALDFGQTWGEEPNISKLMRAIADGDLKVIWGDEELPMTSNQRSMMKAAIATIQEGLSKLIKLI
;
A
#
# COMPACT_ATOMS: atom_id res chain seq x y z
N MET A 1 10.00 -6.72 33.45
CA MET A 1 8.55 -7.01 33.41
C MET A 1 8.33 -8.24 32.56
N THR A 2 7.85 -9.33 33.14
CA THR A 2 7.54 -10.55 32.40
C THR A 2 6.40 -10.24 31.43
N ARG A 3 6.73 -10.02 30.14
CA ARG A 3 5.70 -9.89 29.11
C ARG A 3 5.03 -11.25 28.99
N LYS A 4 3.85 -11.37 29.57
CA LYS A 4 2.92 -12.47 29.35
C LYS A 4 2.30 -12.27 27.96
N GLY A 5 3.10 -12.45 26.92
CA GLY A 5 2.70 -12.26 25.53
C GLY A 5 3.09 -13.48 24.71
N GLU A 6 2.16 -13.96 23.90
CA GLU A 6 2.45 -14.96 22.87
C GLU A 6 3.41 -14.37 21.85
N SER A 7 4.38 -15.16 21.41
CA SER A 7 5.39 -14.77 20.43
C SER A 7 5.30 -15.64 19.19
N VAL A 8 5.50 -15.03 18.03
CA VAL A 8 5.66 -15.75 16.76
C VAL A 8 7.14 -15.74 16.39
N THR A 9 7.70 -16.91 16.15
CA THR A 9 9.06 -17.08 15.59
C THR A 9 8.93 -17.45 14.12
N LEU A 10 9.60 -16.72 13.24
CA LEU A 10 9.59 -16.93 11.80
C LEU A 10 11.01 -17.20 11.30
N SER A 11 11.20 -18.28 10.55
CA SER A 11 12.43 -18.55 9.82
C SER A 11 12.35 -17.86 8.45
N LEU A 12 13.30 -16.98 8.17
CA LEU A 12 13.36 -16.18 6.94
C LEU A 12 14.75 -16.30 6.32
N SER A 13 14.83 -16.21 4.99
CA SER A 13 16.10 -15.93 4.33
C SER A 13 16.55 -14.48 4.63
N SER A 14 17.84 -14.19 4.41
CA SER A 14 18.35 -12.84 4.56
C SER A 14 17.65 -11.84 3.63
N GLU A 15 17.31 -12.27 2.42
CA GLU A 15 16.57 -11.46 1.44
C GLU A 15 15.15 -11.16 1.91
N GLN A 16 14.41 -12.17 2.40
CA GLN A 16 13.07 -11.97 2.94
C GLN A 16 13.07 -11.01 4.13
N LYS A 17 14.08 -11.11 5.00
CA LYS A 17 14.25 -10.19 6.13
C LYS A 17 14.47 -8.75 5.66
N GLN A 18 15.35 -8.54 4.68
CA GLN A 18 15.59 -7.20 4.12
C GLN A 18 14.34 -6.62 3.46
N GLN A 19 13.57 -7.44 2.73
CA GLN A 19 12.31 -6.98 2.14
C GLN A 19 11.31 -6.52 3.21
N LEU A 20 11.16 -7.28 4.30
CA LEU A 20 10.30 -6.88 5.41
C LEU A 20 10.80 -5.63 6.14
N GLU A 21 12.12 -5.46 6.28
CA GLU A 21 12.73 -4.25 6.83
C GLU A 21 12.45 -3.03 5.94
N GLN A 22 12.56 -3.18 4.63
CA GLN A 22 12.23 -2.10 3.69
C GLN A 22 10.74 -1.73 3.76
N ILE A 23 9.84 -2.71 3.77
CA ILE A 23 8.40 -2.46 3.96
C ILE A 23 8.15 -1.74 5.29
N ALA A 24 8.83 -2.15 6.36
CA ALA A 24 8.70 -1.49 7.65
C ALA A 24 9.15 -0.01 7.58
N LEU A 25 10.25 0.30 6.89
CA LEU A 25 10.66 1.69 6.64
C LEU A 25 9.61 2.47 5.85
N ASP A 26 9.13 1.89 4.74
CA ASP A 26 8.20 2.55 3.82
C ASP A 26 6.87 2.94 4.51
N PHE A 27 6.43 2.13 5.48
CA PHE A 27 5.23 2.40 6.28
C PHE A 27 5.51 3.05 7.64
N GLY A 28 6.74 3.54 7.89
CA GLY A 28 7.12 4.23 9.13
C GLY A 28 7.08 3.34 10.39
N GLN A 29 7.15 2.03 10.21
CA GLN A 29 7.15 1.03 11.28
C GLN A 29 8.58 0.87 11.82
N THR A 30 9.07 1.89 12.51
CA THR A 30 10.45 1.96 13.01
C THR A 30 10.54 1.99 14.53
N TRP A 31 11.74 1.74 15.04
CA TRP A 31 12.16 2.10 16.39
C TRP A 31 13.28 3.12 16.29
N GLY A 32 12.96 4.40 16.47
CA GLY A 32 13.87 5.47 16.07
C GLY A 32 14.06 5.44 14.55
N GLU A 33 15.31 5.34 14.11
CA GLU A 33 15.68 5.29 12.69
C GLU A 33 15.73 3.86 12.11
N GLU A 34 15.66 2.82 12.95
CA GLU A 34 15.79 1.43 12.50
C GLU A 34 14.42 0.80 12.16
N PRO A 35 14.31 0.04 11.06
CA PRO A 35 13.08 -0.69 10.75
C PRO A 35 12.73 -1.72 11.82
N ASN A 36 11.43 -1.92 12.02
CA ASN A 36 10.93 -2.85 13.03
C ASN A 36 9.83 -3.78 12.47
N ILE A 37 10.24 -4.99 12.09
CA ILE A 37 9.33 -6.03 11.55
C ILE A 37 8.22 -6.37 12.55
N SER A 38 8.50 -6.41 13.86
CA SER A 38 7.46 -6.71 14.86
C SER A 38 6.39 -5.61 14.96
N LYS A 39 6.75 -4.34 14.77
CA LYS A 39 5.78 -3.24 14.66
C LYS A 39 4.96 -3.37 13.38
N LEU A 40 5.61 -3.66 12.25
CA LEU A 40 4.91 -3.92 10.98
C LEU A 40 3.86 -5.02 11.13
N MET A 41 4.25 -6.17 11.68
CA MET A 41 3.33 -7.30 11.88
C MET A 41 2.18 -6.95 12.84
N ARG A 42 2.45 -6.13 13.86
CA ARG A 42 1.42 -5.67 14.79
C ARG A 42 0.44 -4.71 14.12
N ALA A 43 0.92 -3.75 13.34
CA ALA A 43 0.08 -2.85 12.57
C ALA A 43 -0.82 -3.61 11.57
N ILE A 44 -0.33 -4.73 11.01
CA ILE A 44 -1.16 -5.63 10.20
C ILE A 44 -2.23 -6.33 11.05
N ALA A 45 -1.85 -6.88 12.21
CA ALA A 45 -2.79 -7.57 13.10
C ALA A 45 -3.86 -6.63 13.67
N ASP A 46 -3.49 -5.39 13.97
CA ASP A 46 -4.37 -4.34 14.50
C ASP A 46 -5.24 -3.71 13.39
N GLY A 47 -4.94 -3.95 12.11
CA GLY A 47 -5.70 -3.46 10.96
C GLY A 47 -5.30 -2.07 10.47
N ASP A 48 -4.27 -1.46 11.07
CA ASP A 48 -3.68 -0.19 10.63
C ASP A 48 -3.00 -0.33 9.24
N LEU A 49 -2.51 -1.53 8.94
CA LEU A 49 -1.99 -1.91 7.62
C LEU A 49 -2.78 -3.11 7.08
N LYS A 50 -3.16 -3.06 5.81
CA LYS A 50 -3.86 -4.16 5.14
C LYS A 50 -2.94 -4.82 4.13
N VAL A 51 -2.80 -6.13 4.25
CA VAL A 51 -2.18 -6.95 3.21
C VAL A 51 -3.28 -7.36 2.24
N ILE A 52 -3.13 -6.96 0.97
CA ILE A 52 -3.99 -7.39 -0.13
C ILE A 52 -3.26 -8.46 -0.94
N TRP A 53 -4.00 -9.42 -1.49
CA TRP A 53 -3.43 -10.51 -2.28
C TRP A 53 -3.95 -10.45 -3.72
N GLY A 54 -3.03 -10.44 -4.68
CA GLY A 54 -3.33 -10.38 -6.12
C GLY A 54 -3.60 -8.96 -6.64
N ASP A 55 -4.15 -8.88 -7.86
CA ASP A 55 -4.55 -7.63 -8.52
C ASP A 55 -5.89 -7.10 -7.97
N GLU A 56 -6.09 -7.13 -6.65
CA GLU A 56 -7.14 -6.31 -6.05
C GLU A 56 -6.77 -4.85 -6.32
N GLU A 57 -7.41 -4.23 -7.32
CA GLU A 57 -7.24 -2.81 -7.63
C GLU A 57 -7.37 -2.03 -6.33
N LEU A 58 -6.25 -1.54 -5.81
CA LEU A 58 -6.25 -0.59 -4.72
C LEU A 58 -7.21 0.53 -5.14
N PRO A 59 -8.23 0.86 -4.32
CA PRO A 59 -9.20 1.86 -4.71
C PRO A 59 -8.43 3.13 -5.07
N MET A 60 -8.54 3.55 -6.33
CA MET A 60 -7.79 4.70 -6.86
C MET A 60 -7.78 5.81 -5.82
N THR A 61 -6.59 6.34 -5.54
CA THR A 61 -6.45 7.50 -4.66
C THR A 61 -7.34 8.63 -5.17
N SER A 62 -7.79 9.53 -4.29
CA SER A 62 -8.64 10.65 -4.68
C SER A 62 -8.00 11.50 -5.79
N ASN A 63 -6.67 11.64 -5.76
CA ASN A 63 -5.92 12.33 -6.81
C ASN A 63 -5.96 11.57 -8.15
N GLN A 64 -5.72 10.25 -8.14
CA GLN A 64 -5.82 9.41 -9.35
C GLN A 64 -7.25 9.41 -9.92
N ARG A 65 -8.30 9.37 -9.08
CA ARG A 65 -9.70 9.52 -9.52
C ARG A 65 -9.96 10.86 -10.18
N SER A 66 -9.42 11.95 -9.63
CA SER A 66 -9.55 13.28 -10.21
C SER A 66 -8.87 13.35 -11.59
N MET A 67 -7.66 12.83 -11.70
CA MET A 67 -6.91 12.76 -12.96
C MET A 67 -7.64 11.90 -14.00
N MET A 68 -8.15 10.73 -13.60
CA MET A 68 -8.90 9.84 -14.48
C MET A 68 -10.19 10.50 -14.99
N LYS A 69 -10.93 11.21 -14.11
CA LYS A 69 -12.11 11.99 -14.52
C LYS A 69 -11.76 13.08 -15.54
N ALA A 70 -10.66 13.80 -15.33
CA ALA A 70 -10.21 14.81 -16.27
C ALA A 70 -9.82 14.20 -17.63
N ALA A 71 -9.14 13.05 -17.63
CA ALA A 71 -8.79 12.33 -18.85
C ALA A 71 -10.03 11.87 -19.62
N ILE A 72 -11.01 11.27 -18.94
CA ILE A 72 -12.29 10.85 -19.54
C ILE A 72 -13.04 12.04 -20.13
N ALA A 73 -13.14 13.16 -19.39
CA ALA A 73 -13.80 14.38 -19.86
C ALA A 73 -13.16 14.91 -21.14
N THR A 74 -11.82 14.89 -21.22
CA THR A 74 -11.07 15.34 -22.41
C THR A 74 -11.35 14.44 -23.61
N ILE A 75 -11.39 13.12 -23.41
CA ILE A 75 -11.73 12.15 -24.46
C ILE A 75 -13.15 12.37 -24.95
N GLN A 76 -14.12 12.55 -24.04
CA GLN A 76 -15.52 12.82 -24.37
C GLN A 76 -15.69 14.12 -25.16
N GLU A 77 -14.94 15.17 -24.79
CA GLU A 77 -14.94 16.44 -25.52
C GLU A 77 -14.39 16.26 -26.94
N GLY A 78 -13.28 15.52 -27.10
CA GLY A 78 -12.72 15.19 -28.40
C GLY A 78 -13.69 14.40 -29.29
N LEU A 79 -14.32 13.37 -28.74
CA LEU A 79 -15.33 12.57 -29.44
C LEU A 79 -16.55 13.43 -29.84
N SER A 80 -17.01 14.32 -28.95
CA SER A 80 -18.13 15.22 -29.24
C SER A 80 -17.82 16.21 -30.37
N LYS A 81 -16.56 16.66 -30.50
CA LYS A 81 -16.12 17.51 -31.60
C LYS A 81 -16.09 16.76 -32.93
N LEU A 82 -15.64 15.51 -32.92
CA LEU A 82 -15.61 14.66 -34.12
C LEU A 82 -17.01 14.34 -34.65
N ILE A 83 -17.97 14.04 -33.76
CA ILE A 83 -19.37 13.79 -34.15
C ILE A 83 -19.99 15.03 -34.81
N LYS A 84 -19.61 16.24 -34.40
CA LYS A 84 -20.12 17.49 -34.99
C LYS A 84 -19.54 17.81 -36.38
N LEU A 85 -18.58 17.04 -36.87
CA LEU A 85 -17.95 17.22 -38.19
C LEU A 85 -18.53 16.30 -39.28
N ILE A 86 -19.50 15.44 -38.92
CA ILE A 86 -20.21 14.51 -39.81
C ILE A 86 -21.67 14.93 -39.88
#